data_AF-A0AAE9S0Q9-F1
#
_entry.id   AF-A0AAE9S0Q9-F1
#
_cell.length_a   1.000
_cell.length_b   1.000
_cell.length_c   1.000
_cell.angle_alpha   90.00
_cell.angle_beta   90.00
_cell.angle_gamma   90.00
#
_symmetry.space_group_name_H-M   'P 1'
#
loop_
_entity.id
_entity.type
_entity.pdbx_description
1 polymer ?
#
loop_
_entity_poly.entity_id
_entity_poly.type
_entity_poly.pdbx_seq_one_letter_code
_entity_poly.pdbx_strand_id
1 'polypeptide(L)'
;MNNKILYFIIAGLVLVVLCLVFYRNDKLSDMVSALNSIDTEICGSQVSLPKEYQVLAASVYAGSSSHNFPAEYNGYKAIDVMVTVTQPTVIVLSGYEQNVWNIKATQPNLVKAILLAGYYDQKVILNDIKAKILGGKGSACQGSYYDEQEINQLNHYSQSHLKRNVDALYVLGGTQYINMDDSLVAPLKNKLKEHLQAYSTKTAPVLTSEHYMQLPESDEGMQKALQLGLIRPATYADAKQFDLAQIRQNNGDNPELTVIVGAGDDELRHEFYSDHSYVILKPFKFPEDMYGAHSATFYLPQGVAYPIGELSHSTLYNMNDGTCRGAGCGH
;
A
#
# COMPACT_ATOMS: atom_id res chain seq x y z
N MET A 1 5.43 20.82 69.76
CA MET A 1 5.89 21.48 68.52
C MET A 1 6.76 20.60 67.61
N ASN A 2 7.17 19.38 67.99
CA ASN A 2 8.17 18.61 67.24
C ASN A 2 7.65 17.74 66.08
N ASN A 3 6.37 17.35 66.05
CA ASN A 3 5.87 16.43 65.02
C ASN A 3 5.59 17.09 63.66
N LYS A 4 5.31 18.41 63.62
CA LYS A 4 5.06 19.11 62.35
C LYS A 4 6.34 19.27 61.52
N ILE A 5 7.46 19.61 62.17
CA ILE A 5 8.76 19.78 61.50
C ILE A 5 9.24 18.43 60.93
N LEU A 6 9.06 17.33 61.67
CA LEU A 6 9.41 16.00 61.20
C LEU A 6 8.59 15.59 59.96
N TYR A 7 7.29 15.90 59.92
CA TYR A 7 6.44 15.64 58.76
C TYR A 7 6.87 16.41 57.51
N PHE A 8 7.26 17.68 57.65
CA PHE A 8 7.76 18.47 56.52
C PHE A 8 9.08 17.94 55.97
N ILE A 9 9.97 17.46 56.86
CA ILE A 9 11.26 16.87 56.45
C ILE A 9 11.02 15.56 55.69
N ILE A 10 10.14 14.68 56.20
CA ILE A 10 9.81 13.41 55.54
C ILE A 10 9.12 13.65 54.20
N ALA A 11 8.15 14.56 54.13
CA ALA A 11 7.47 14.90 52.88
C ALA A 11 8.43 15.48 51.83
N GLY A 12 9.38 16.35 52.25
CA GLY A 12 10.41 16.88 51.37
C GLY A 12 11.35 15.81 50.83
N LEU A 13 11.79 14.87 51.67
CA LEU A 13 12.63 13.73 51.25
C LEU A 13 11.91 12.82 50.28
N VAL A 14 10.62 12.51 50.51
CA VAL A 14 9.81 11.70 49.59
C VAL A 14 9.67 12.40 48.23
N LEU A 15 9.44 13.71 48.22
CA LEU A 15 9.34 14.49 46.98
C LEU A 15 10.66 14.48 46.19
N VAL A 16 11.80 14.66 46.87
CA VAL A 16 13.13 14.61 46.25
C VAL A 16 13.43 13.22 45.69
N VAL A 17 13.10 12.16 46.42
CA VAL A 17 13.26 10.77 45.93
C VAL A 17 12.36 10.51 44.72
N LEU A 18 11.10 10.93 44.74
CA LEU A 18 10.20 10.80 43.59
C LEU A 18 10.72 11.60 42.39
N CYS A 19 11.14 12.85 42.57
CA CYS A 19 11.75 13.64 41.50
C CYS A 19 13.01 12.98 40.94
N LEU A 20 13.86 12.40 41.78
CA LEU A 20 15.06 11.67 41.32
C LEU A 20 14.69 10.37 40.59
N VAL A 21 13.67 9.65 41.02
CA VAL A 21 13.18 8.43 40.35
C VAL A 21 12.58 8.78 38.98
N PHE A 22 11.72 9.79 38.90
CA PHE A 22 11.11 10.23 37.64
C PHE A 22 12.15 10.83 36.68
N TYR A 23 13.02 11.72 37.16
CA TYR A 23 14.09 12.32 36.34
C TYR A 23 15.08 11.28 35.81
N ARG A 24 15.39 10.26 36.62
CA ARG A 24 16.28 9.17 36.20
C ARG A 24 15.59 8.21 35.23
N ASN A 25 14.27 8.03 35.33
CA ASN A 25 13.50 7.23 34.37
C ASN A 25 13.43 7.90 33.00
N ASP A 26 13.21 9.21 32.92
CA ASP A 26 13.21 9.93 31.65
C ASP A 26 14.59 9.86 30.98
N LYS A 27 15.67 10.10 31.73
CA LYS A 27 17.03 9.95 31.20
C LYS A 27 17.38 8.50 30.83
N LEU A 28 16.89 7.50 31.57
CA LEU A 28 17.10 6.11 31.20
C LEU A 28 16.33 5.76 29.92
N SER A 29 15.10 6.25 29.77
CA SER A 29 14.29 6.08 28.56
C SER A 29 14.99 6.70 27.34
N ASP A 30 15.52 7.91 27.50
CA ASP A 30 16.29 8.58 26.45
C ASP A 30 17.60 7.84 26.12
N MET A 31 18.32 7.36 27.14
CA MET A 31 19.56 6.58 26.95
C MET A 31 19.31 5.20 26.34
N VAL A 32 18.23 4.51 26.72
CA VAL A 32 17.83 3.22 26.13
C VAL A 32 17.35 3.42 24.70
N SER A 33 16.67 4.53 24.41
CA SER A 33 16.31 4.91 23.03
C SER A 33 17.54 5.22 22.19
N ALA A 34 18.52 5.94 22.73
CA ALA A 34 19.79 6.26 22.06
C ALA A 34 20.73 5.05 21.89
N LEU A 35 20.71 4.08 22.81
CA LEU A 35 21.45 2.82 22.69
C LEU A 35 20.83 1.86 21.68
N ASN A 36 19.54 2.06 21.36
CA ASN A 36 18.80 1.27 20.38
C ASN A 36 18.59 2.00 19.05
N SER A 37 19.15 3.19 18.87
CA SER A 37 19.15 3.90 17.59
C SER A 37 20.40 3.56 16.77
N ILE A 38 20.18 3.30 15.49
CA ILE A 38 21.20 3.18 14.46
C ILE A 38 21.16 4.48 13.66
N ASP A 39 22.24 5.26 13.75
CA ASP A 39 22.45 6.35 12.81
C ASP A 39 22.68 5.74 11.44
N THR A 40 21.72 5.98 10.55
CA THR A 40 21.67 5.41 9.21
C THR A 40 21.78 6.54 8.20
N GLU A 41 22.65 6.38 7.20
CA GLU A 41 22.67 7.28 6.06
C GLU A 41 21.54 6.92 5.09
N ILE A 42 20.58 7.82 4.96
CA ILE A 42 19.46 7.70 4.03
C ILE A 42 19.49 8.95 3.14
N CYS A 43 19.56 8.76 1.83
CA CYS A 43 19.57 9.88 0.86
C CYS A 43 20.72 10.87 1.05
N GLY A 44 21.89 10.43 1.54
CA GLY A 44 23.00 11.32 1.88
C GLY A 44 22.78 12.14 3.15
N SER A 45 21.75 11.83 3.93
CA SER A 45 21.46 12.46 5.22
C SER A 45 21.56 11.45 6.34
N GLN A 46 22.18 11.85 7.45
CA GLN A 46 22.19 11.05 8.67
C GLN A 46 20.82 11.13 9.36
N VAL A 47 20.25 9.96 9.66
CA VAL A 47 18.95 9.81 10.32
C VAL A 47 19.10 8.82 11.46
N SER A 48 18.70 9.24 12.66
CA SER A 48 18.72 8.35 13.82
C SER A 48 17.40 7.57 13.88
N LEU A 49 17.45 6.28 13.55
CA LEU A 49 16.29 5.38 13.58
C LEU A 49 16.50 4.30 14.65
N PRO A 50 15.48 3.97 15.46
CA PRO A 50 15.56 2.80 16.32
C PRO A 50 15.68 1.52 15.49
N LYS A 51 16.27 0.46 16.08
CA LYS A 51 16.36 -0.87 15.45
C LYS A 51 15.01 -1.36 14.93
N GLU A 52 13.97 -1.14 15.72
CA GLU A 52 12.58 -1.44 15.35
C GLU A 52 11.85 -0.14 15.08
N TYR A 53 11.29 -0.03 13.87
CA TYR A 53 10.50 1.10 13.42
C TYR A 53 9.55 0.64 12.31
N GLN A 54 8.43 1.34 12.14
CA GLN A 54 7.50 1.07 11.04
C GLN A 54 7.69 2.01 9.86
N VAL A 55 7.27 1.56 8.69
CA VAL A 55 7.20 2.36 7.48
C VAL A 55 5.74 2.45 7.04
N LEU A 56 5.16 3.65 7.14
CA LEU A 56 3.84 3.92 6.57
C LEU A 56 4.02 4.70 5.27
N ALA A 57 3.17 4.46 4.27
CA ALA A 57 3.17 5.25 3.05
C ALA A 57 1.82 5.94 2.84
N ALA A 58 1.82 7.10 2.20
CA ALA A 58 0.62 7.61 1.53
C ALA A 58 0.85 7.82 0.04
N SER A 59 -0.20 7.55 -0.73
CA SER A 59 -0.25 7.85 -2.15
C SER A 59 -1.48 8.64 -2.52
N VAL A 60 -1.32 9.51 -3.51
CA VAL A 60 -2.38 10.35 -4.06
C VAL A 60 -2.06 10.76 -5.49
N TYR A 61 -3.06 10.77 -6.36
CA TYR A 61 -2.88 11.39 -7.67
C TYR A 61 -2.66 12.91 -7.53
N ALA A 62 -3.56 13.58 -6.82
CA ALA A 62 -3.56 15.02 -6.62
C ALA A 62 -4.25 15.43 -5.31
N GLY A 63 -3.74 16.45 -4.64
CA GLY A 63 -4.45 17.14 -3.55
C GLY A 63 -5.59 18.04 -4.03
N SER A 64 -6.15 18.82 -3.10
CA SER A 64 -7.16 19.85 -3.40
C SER A 64 -6.53 21.22 -3.68
N SER A 65 -7.15 22.01 -4.56
CA SER A 65 -6.77 23.41 -4.80
C SER A 65 -7.34 24.41 -3.78
N SER A 66 -8.12 23.93 -2.79
CA SER A 66 -8.91 24.79 -1.88
C SER A 66 -8.14 25.38 -0.68
N HIS A 67 -6.83 25.18 -0.58
CA HIS A 67 -6.06 25.62 0.59
C HIS A 67 -5.43 26.99 0.40
N ASN A 68 -5.49 27.81 1.44
CA ASN A 68 -4.76 29.07 1.53
C ASN A 68 -3.38 28.79 2.12
N PHE A 69 -2.39 28.58 1.26
CA PHE A 69 -0.99 28.47 1.68
C PHE A 69 -0.21 29.77 1.46
N PRO A 70 0.91 29.94 2.17
CA PRO A 70 1.91 30.95 1.84
C PRO A 70 2.33 30.93 0.36
N ALA A 71 2.77 32.07 -0.17
CA ALA A 71 3.03 32.27 -1.59
C ALA A 71 4.09 31.32 -2.18
N GLU A 72 5.02 30.82 -1.36
CA GLU A 72 6.02 29.83 -1.73
C GLU A 72 5.43 28.46 -2.15
N TYR A 73 4.14 28.21 -1.87
CA TYR A 73 3.41 27.00 -2.25
C TYR A 73 2.41 27.25 -3.39
N ASN A 74 2.46 28.42 -4.05
CA ASN A 74 1.59 28.71 -5.18
C ASN A 74 1.75 27.66 -6.29
N GLY A 75 0.62 27.14 -6.78
CA GLY A 75 0.57 26.12 -7.82
C GLY A 75 0.58 24.67 -7.30
N TYR A 76 0.90 24.45 -6.01
CA TYR A 76 0.79 23.15 -5.40
C TYR A 76 -0.64 22.86 -4.95
N LYS A 77 -1.03 21.59 -5.03
CA LYS A 77 -2.28 21.08 -4.48
C LYS A 77 -2.05 20.58 -3.05
N ALA A 78 -3.03 20.77 -2.18
CA ALA A 78 -2.89 20.53 -0.76
C ALA A 78 -3.47 19.18 -0.33
N ILE A 79 -2.79 18.51 0.59
CA ILE A 79 -3.27 17.28 1.19
C ILE A 79 -3.08 17.39 2.69
N ASP A 80 -4.18 17.30 3.44
CA ASP A 80 -4.09 17.17 4.89
C ASP A 80 -3.84 15.71 5.25
N VAL A 81 -2.83 15.49 6.11
CA VAL A 81 -2.48 14.16 6.61
C VAL A 81 -2.51 14.20 8.13
N MET A 82 -3.36 13.37 8.72
CA MET A 82 -3.41 13.15 10.15
C MET A 82 -2.69 11.84 10.49
N VAL A 83 -1.67 11.90 11.35
CA VAL A 83 -0.87 10.74 11.74
C VAL A 83 -1.13 10.37 13.20
N THR A 84 -1.58 9.14 13.42
CA THR A 84 -1.76 8.52 14.74
C THR A 84 -0.93 7.26 14.79
N VAL A 85 0.21 7.34 15.46
CA VAL A 85 1.17 6.23 15.55
C VAL A 85 1.55 5.94 16.99
N THR A 86 1.82 4.68 17.29
CA THR A 86 2.16 4.16 18.63
C THR A 86 3.62 3.73 18.74
N GLN A 87 4.35 3.70 17.62
CA GLN A 87 5.77 3.35 17.58
C GLN A 87 6.57 4.25 16.62
N PRO A 88 7.91 4.29 16.72
CA PRO A 88 8.76 5.07 15.82
C PRO A 88 8.46 4.78 14.35
N THR A 89 8.21 5.82 13.56
CA THR A 89 7.65 5.73 12.21
C THR A 89 8.46 6.55 11.21
N VAL A 90 8.74 5.96 10.06
CA VAL A 90 9.14 6.65 8.83
C VAL A 90 7.92 6.72 7.91
N ILE A 91 7.65 7.89 7.32
CA ILE A 91 6.54 8.07 6.40
C ILE A 91 7.08 8.22 4.98
N VAL A 92 6.56 7.45 4.03
CA VAL A 92 6.81 7.62 2.59
C VAL A 92 5.62 8.37 1.99
N LEU A 93 5.85 9.45 1.26
CA LEU A 93 4.78 10.21 0.61
C LEU A 93 5.01 10.19 -0.89
N SER A 94 4.02 9.72 -1.65
CA SER A 94 4.08 9.62 -3.10
C SER A 94 2.92 10.36 -3.75
N GLY A 95 3.22 11.21 -4.72
CA GLY A 95 2.23 12.01 -5.44
C GLY A 95 2.50 12.05 -6.94
N TYR A 96 1.44 11.98 -7.76
CA TYR A 96 1.61 12.24 -9.19
C TYR A 96 1.83 13.75 -9.40
N GLU A 97 0.83 14.56 -9.09
CA GLU A 97 0.85 16.03 -9.19
C GLU A 97 1.81 16.70 -8.21
N GLN A 98 2.06 18.00 -8.40
CA GLN A 98 2.80 18.81 -7.43
C GLN A 98 1.94 19.05 -6.17
N ASN A 99 2.33 18.43 -5.05
CA ASN A 99 1.56 18.49 -3.81
C ASN A 99 2.32 19.10 -2.62
N VAL A 100 1.58 19.77 -1.73
CA VAL A 100 2.01 20.08 -0.36
C VAL A 100 1.29 19.17 0.62
N TRP A 101 2.06 18.36 1.33
CA TRP A 101 1.60 17.46 2.37
C TRP A 101 1.60 18.21 3.71
N ASN A 102 0.40 18.57 4.19
CA ASN A 102 0.21 19.25 5.47
C ASN A 102 0.02 18.22 6.58
N ILE A 103 1.10 17.91 7.31
CA ILE A 103 1.15 16.77 8.22
C ILE A 103 0.98 17.26 9.65
N LYS A 104 0.07 16.61 10.36
CA LYS A 104 -0.09 16.70 11.81
C LYS A 104 0.11 15.31 12.40
N ALA A 105 0.58 15.25 13.64
CA ALA A 105 0.71 13.98 14.36
C ALA A 105 0.20 14.12 15.79
N THR A 106 -0.49 13.09 16.29
CA THR A 106 -0.90 13.00 17.70
C THR A 106 0.31 12.76 18.62
N GLN A 107 1.34 12.09 18.10
CA GLN A 107 2.61 11.82 18.78
C GLN A 107 3.79 12.26 17.89
N PRO A 108 4.08 13.58 17.80
CA PRO A 108 5.02 14.13 16.81
C PRO A 108 6.47 13.68 17.00
N ASN A 109 6.84 13.22 18.20
CA ASN A 109 8.16 12.66 18.49
C ASN A 109 8.36 11.24 17.94
N LEU A 110 7.28 10.53 17.58
CA LEU A 110 7.37 9.18 16.99
C LEU A 110 7.59 9.22 15.48
N VAL A 111 7.25 10.31 14.79
CA VAL A 111 7.57 10.49 13.37
C VAL A 111 9.03 10.90 13.23
N LYS A 112 9.88 10.00 12.72
CA LYS A 112 11.35 10.17 12.69
C LYS A 112 11.84 10.79 11.39
N ALA A 113 11.28 10.36 10.27
CA ALA A 113 11.64 10.85 8.95
C ALA A 113 10.46 10.79 7.99
N ILE A 114 10.53 11.62 6.96
CA ILE A 114 9.60 11.64 5.83
C ILE A 114 10.42 11.52 4.55
N LEU A 115 10.09 10.51 3.75
CA LEU A 115 10.71 10.23 2.47
C LEU A 115 9.75 10.63 1.35
N LEU A 116 10.18 11.59 0.53
CA LEU A 116 9.38 12.12 -0.57
C LEU A 116 9.71 11.42 -1.89
N ALA A 117 8.66 10.91 -2.53
CA ALA A 117 8.65 10.36 -3.87
C ALA A 117 7.55 11.04 -4.70
N GLY A 118 7.67 11.07 -6.01
CA GLY A 118 6.61 11.60 -6.87
C GLY A 118 7.06 11.95 -8.27
N TYR A 119 6.10 12.04 -9.18
CA TYR A 119 6.37 12.41 -10.56
C TYR A 119 6.73 13.90 -10.67
N TYR A 120 5.92 14.76 -10.04
CA TYR A 120 6.23 16.18 -9.85
C TYR A 120 6.82 16.47 -8.47
N ASP A 121 7.23 17.72 -8.25
CA ASP A 121 7.86 18.13 -6.99
C ASP A 121 6.90 18.04 -5.81
N GLN A 122 7.39 17.56 -4.67
CA GLN A 122 6.60 17.37 -3.45
C GLN A 122 7.13 18.27 -2.34
N LYS A 123 6.24 18.88 -1.56
CA LYS A 123 6.57 19.72 -0.40
C LYS A 123 5.86 19.23 0.84
N VAL A 124 6.42 19.54 2.00
CA VAL A 124 5.85 19.12 3.29
C VAL A 124 5.77 20.31 4.22
N ILE A 125 4.67 20.38 4.96
CA ILE A 125 4.50 21.24 6.13
C ILE A 125 4.41 20.32 7.35
N LEU A 126 5.34 20.50 8.29
CA LEU A 126 5.41 19.74 9.54
C LEU A 126 4.86 20.57 10.69
N ASN A 127 3.64 20.28 11.13
CA ASN A 127 3.06 20.94 12.29
C ASN A 127 3.54 20.23 13.56
N ASP A 128 4.48 20.84 14.27
CA ASP A 128 5.09 20.37 15.53
C ASP A 128 5.92 19.08 15.44
N ILE A 129 6.05 18.50 14.24
CA ILE A 129 6.86 17.32 13.95
C ILE A 129 8.31 17.74 13.65
N LYS A 130 9.29 17.11 14.31
CA LYS A 130 10.74 17.35 14.11
C LYS A 130 11.41 16.34 13.18
N ALA A 131 10.62 15.67 12.35
CA ALA A 131 11.09 14.65 11.43
C ALA A 131 12.08 15.21 10.40
N LYS A 132 13.05 14.38 10.00
CA LYS A 132 13.93 14.71 8.88
C LYS A 132 13.17 14.53 7.57
N ILE A 133 13.15 15.55 6.71
CA ILE A 133 12.63 15.44 5.34
C ILE A 133 13.75 14.96 4.43
N LEU A 134 13.47 13.92 3.65
CA LEU A 134 14.37 13.20 2.76
C LEU A 134 13.72 13.07 1.38
N GLY A 135 14.52 12.85 0.34
CA GLY A 135 13.99 12.59 -1.00
C GLY A 135 13.51 13.86 -1.72
N GLY A 136 12.59 13.67 -2.66
CA GLY A 136 12.06 14.70 -3.54
C GLY A 136 12.79 14.80 -4.89
N LYS A 137 12.25 15.65 -5.77
CA LYS A 137 12.72 15.79 -7.16
C LYS A 137 14.19 16.25 -7.20
N GLY A 138 15.02 15.52 -7.93
CA GLY A 138 16.46 15.82 -8.07
C GLY A 138 17.33 15.47 -6.86
N SER A 139 16.79 14.76 -5.86
CA SER A 139 17.54 14.29 -4.70
C SER A 139 18.15 12.90 -4.91
N ALA A 140 19.03 12.48 -4.00
CA ALA A 140 19.60 11.12 -3.99
C ALA A 140 18.58 10.00 -3.73
N CYS A 141 17.36 10.34 -3.26
CA CYS A 141 16.24 9.41 -3.12
C CYS A 141 15.04 9.85 -3.96
N GLN A 142 15.31 10.38 -5.16
CA GLN A 142 14.23 10.61 -6.11
C GLN A 142 13.48 9.29 -6.34
N GLY A 143 12.18 9.32 -6.06
CA GLY A 143 11.24 8.23 -6.37
C GLY A 143 10.20 8.68 -7.39
N SER A 144 9.35 7.75 -7.80
CA SER A 144 8.21 8.01 -8.71
C SER A 144 6.91 8.19 -7.93
N TYR A 145 5.83 8.47 -8.66
CA TYR A 145 4.49 8.16 -8.15
C TYR A 145 4.37 6.63 -7.96
N TYR A 146 3.69 6.21 -6.89
CA TYR A 146 3.40 4.81 -6.58
C TYR A 146 1.98 4.72 -6.05
N ASP A 147 1.06 4.11 -6.78
CA ASP A 147 -0.32 3.87 -6.33
C ASP A 147 -0.54 2.46 -5.76
N GLU A 148 -1.80 2.10 -5.53
CA GLU A 148 -2.22 0.78 -5.04
C GLU A 148 -1.88 -0.39 -6.00
N GLN A 149 -1.68 -0.11 -7.29
CA GLN A 149 -1.26 -1.08 -8.30
C GLN A 149 0.27 -1.25 -8.26
N GLU A 150 1.00 -0.19 -7.89
CA GLU A 150 2.47 -0.14 -7.86
C GLU A 150 3.10 -0.50 -6.49
N ILE A 151 2.43 -1.30 -5.65
CA ILE A 151 2.93 -1.69 -4.31
C ILE A 151 4.30 -2.37 -4.35
N ASN A 152 4.58 -3.17 -5.38
CA ASN A 152 5.88 -3.83 -5.51
C ASN A 152 7.00 -2.82 -5.77
N GLN A 153 6.73 -1.79 -6.57
CA GLN A 153 7.64 -0.71 -6.89
C GLN A 153 7.84 0.19 -5.66
N LEU A 154 6.77 0.48 -4.92
CA LEU A 154 6.83 1.17 -3.63
C LEU A 154 7.70 0.39 -2.62
N ASN A 155 7.51 -0.93 -2.53
CA ASN A 155 8.31 -1.78 -1.66
C ASN A 155 9.76 -1.84 -2.12
N HIS A 156 10.03 -1.89 -3.43
CA HIS A 156 11.39 -1.81 -3.94
C HIS A 156 12.06 -0.49 -3.58
N TYR A 157 11.34 0.63 -3.70
CA TYR A 157 11.79 1.96 -3.30
C TYR A 157 12.06 2.04 -1.79
N SER A 158 11.14 1.52 -0.96
CA SER A 158 11.32 1.46 0.49
C SER A 158 12.49 0.55 0.87
N GLN A 159 12.65 -0.61 0.23
CA GLN A 159 13.76 -1.52 0.47
C GLN A 159 15.11 -0.92 0.07
N SER A 160 15.18 -0.16 -1.03
CA SER A 160 16.45 0.42 -1.47
C SER A 160 16.98 1.46 -0.46
N HIS A 161 16.08 2.23 0.16
CA HIS A 161 16.43 3.34 1.06
C HIS A 161 16.33 3.02 2.55
N LEU A 162 15.35 2.22 2.96
CA LEU A 162 15.01 1.91 4.35
C LEU A 162 15.33 0.45 4.73
N LYS A 163 15.63 -0.43 3.76
CA LYS A 163 15.88 -1.87 3.99
C LYS A 163 14.69 -2.62 4.62
N ARG A 164 13.47 -2.13 4.38
CA ARG A 164 12.21 -2.71 4.85
C ARG A 164 11.08 -2.37 3.87
N ASN A 165 10.09 -3.26 3.75
CA ASN A 165 8.86 -2.98 3.00
C ASN A 165 7.99 -1.95 3.71
N VAL A 166 7.08 -1.32 2.98
CA VAL A 166 6.05 -0.51 3.60
C VAL A 166 5.08 -1.43 4.37
N ASP A 167 4.74 -1.06 5.61
CA ASP A 167 3.78 -1.78 6.43
C ASP A 167 2.34 -1.58 5.95
N ALA A 168 1.99 -0.33 5.62
CA ALA A 168 0.70 0.03 5.06
C ALA A 168 0.80 1.22 4.09
N LEU A 169 0.07 1.11 2.98
CA LEU A 169 -0.16 2.19 2.03
C LEU A 169 -1.54 2.80 2.29
N TYR A 170 -1.56 4.08 2.66
CA TYR A 170 -2.78 4.86 2.84
C TYR A 170 -3.09 5.61 1.54
N VAL A 171 -4.22 5.33 0.93
CA VAL A 171 -4.68 6.04 -0.28
C VAL A 171 -5.76 7.05 0.10
N LEU A 172 -5.82 8.14 -0.67
CA LEU A 172 -6.89 9.12 -0.52
C LEU A 172 -8.19 8.53 -1.08
N GLY A 173 -9.04 8.00 -0.19
CA GLY A 173 -10.39 7.56 -0.54
C GLY A 173 -11.36 8.73 -0.75
N GLY A 174 -12.66 8.51 -0.51
CA GLY A 174 -13.70 9.55 -0.65
C GLY A 174 -13.63 10.72 0.37
N THR A 175 -12.60 10.78 1.21
CA THR A 175 -12.36 11.87 2.17
C THR A 175 -11.50 12.97 1.55
N GLN A 176 -11.49 14.16 2.17
CA GLN A 176 -10.62 15.27 1.75
C GLN A 176 -9.22 15.23 2.38
N TYR A 177 -8.93 14.22 3.21
CA TYR A 177 -7.68 14.08 3.95
C TYR A 177 -7.32 12.61 4.15
N ILE A 178 -6.05 12.33 4.41
CA ILE A 178 -5.53 10.99 4.71
C ILE A 178 -5.40 10.83 6.22
N ASN A 179 -5.97 9.77 6.79
CA ASN A 179 -5.81 9.40 8.20
C ASN A 179 -4.89 8.18 8.31
N MET A 180 -3.64 8.40 8.69
CA MET A 180 -2.67 7.34 8.95
C MET A 180 -2.79 6.87 10.40
N ASP A 181 -3.54 5.79 10.62
CA ASP A 181 -3.75 5.19 11.94
C ASP A 181 -3.14 3.78 12.00
N ASP A 182 -2.00 3.66 12.71
CA ASP A 182 -1.26 2.39 12.75
C ASP A 182 -1.98 1.25 13.48
N SER A 183 -3.04 1.55 14.25
CA SER A 183 -3.88 0.53 14.88
C SER A 183 -4.63 -0.33 13.86
N LEU A 184 -4.82 0.15 12.62
CA LEU A 184 -5.48 -0.58 11.53
C LEU A 184 -4.55 -1.61 10.86
N VAL A 185 -3.23 -1.43 10.98
CA VAL A 185 -2.25 -2.19 10.19
C VAL A 185 -2.23 -3.67 10.59
N ALA A 186 -2.10 -3.97 11.88
CA ALA A 186 -2.00 -5.36 12.34
C ALA A 186 -3.28 -6.17 12.08
N PRO A 187 -4.50 -5.65 12.35
CA PRO A 187 -5.75 -6.33 11.99
C PRO A 187 -5.85 -6.66 10.49
N LEU A 188 -5.50 -5.69 9.62
CA LEU A 188 -5.55 -5.90 8.17
C LEU A 188 -4.51 -6.92 7.70
N LYS A 189 -3.28 -6.88 8.25
CA LYS A 189 -2.25 -7.88 7.94
C LYS A 189 -2.71 -9.29 8.34
N ASN A 190 -3.36 -9.43 9.50
CA ASN A 190 -3.87 -10.73 9.96
C ASN A 190 -5.00 -11.24 9.04
N LYS A 191 -5.97 -10.38 8.70
CA LYS A 191 -7.05 -10.72 7.75
C LYS A 191 -6.49 -11.17 6.40
N LEU A 192 -5.49 -10.45 5.87
CA LEU A 192 -4.84 -10.82 4.61
C LEU A 192 -4.11 -12.17 4.71
N LYS A 193 -3.40 -12.43 5.81
CA LYS A 193 -2.75 -13.72 6.06
C LYS A 193 -3.76 -14.87 6.10
N GLU A 194 -4.88 -14.70 6.77
CA GLU A 194 -5.95 -15.71 6.81
C GLU A 194 -6.51 -16.00 5.41
N HIS A 195 -6.75 -14.96 4.60
CA HIS A 195 -7.20 -15.14 3.22
C HIS A 195 -6.16 -15.87 2.35
N LEU A 196 -4.88 -15.52 2.48
CA LEU A 196 -3.80 -16.19 1.73
C LEU A 196 -3.64 -17.65 2.15
N GLN A 197 -3.81 -17.98 3.43
CA GLN A 197 -3.76 -19.37 3.93
C GLN A 197 -4.94 -20.20 3.43
N ALA A 198 -6.13 -19.60 3.32
CA ALA A 198 -7.31 -20.26 2.74
C ALA A 198 -7.20 -20.45 1.22
N TYR A 199 -6.26 -19.75 0.57
CA TYR A 199 -6.03 -19.82 -0.87
C TYR A 199 -5.32 -21.14 -1.26
N SER A 200 -6.09 -22.20 -1.48
CA SER A 200 -5.59 -23.47 -2.04
C SER A 200 -5.18 -23.29 -3.50
N THR A 201 -4.29 -24.13 -4.06
CA THR A 201 -4.06 -24.23 -5.52
C THR A 201 -4.72 -25.49 -6.05
N LYS A 202 -5.34 -25.41 -7.24
CA LYS A 202 -5.88 -26.57 -7.95
C LYS A 202 -5.17 -26.73 -9.29
N THR A 203 -4.70 -27.94 -9.56
CA THR A 203 -4.13 -28.30 -10.86
C THR A 203 -5.21 -28.34 -11.92
N ALA A 204 -4.97 -27.64 -13.03
CA ALA A 204 -5.82 -27.70 -14.21
C ALA A 204 -5.52 -28.98 -15.02
N PRO A 205 -6.52 -29.57 -15.70
CA PRO A 205 -6.28 -30.69 -16.60
C PRO A 205 -5.51 -30.24 -17.85
N VAL A 206 -4.61 -31.09 -18.34
CA VAL A 206 -3.92 -30.90 -19.61
C VAL A 206 -4.84 -31.35 -20.74
N LEU A 207 -5.11 -30.47 -21.70
CA LEU A 207 -6.01 -30.73 -22.84
C LEU A 207 -5.27 -30.64 -24.17
N THR A 208 -5.76 -31.38 -25.17
CA THR A 208 -5.30 -31.26 -26.56
C THR A 208 -6.17 -30.28 -27.36
N SER A 209 -5.67 -29.78 -28.49
CA SER A 209 -6.35 -28.78 -29.34
C SER A 209 -7.76 -29.17 -29.78
N GLU A 210 -8.07 -30.46 -29.89
CA GLU A 210 -9.38 -30.98 -30.27
C GLU A 210 -10.47 -30.71 -29.22
N HIS A 211 -10.10 -30.36 -27.99
CA HIS A 211 -11.03 -30.04 -26.91
C HIS A 211 -11.50 -28.58 -26.91
N TYR A 212 -10.93 -27.73 -27.78
CA TYR A 212 -11.20 -26.31 -27.79
C TYR A 212 -12.23 -25.95 -28.84
N MET A 213 -13.31 -25.31 -28.39
CA MET A 213 -14.32 -24.79 -29.29
C MET A 213 -13.82 -23.51 -29.98
N GLN A 214 -13.88 -23.50 -31.31
CA GLN A 214 -13.75 -22.28 -32.10
C GLN A 214 -15.05 -21.49 -32.03
N LEU A 215 -14.95 -20.21 -31.67
CA LEU A 215 -16.07 -19.28 -31.62
C LEU A 215 -16.02 -18.33 -32.83
N PRO A 216 -17.15 -17.69 -33.17
CA PRO A 216 -17.17 -16.50 -34.03
C PRO A 216 -16.26 -15.40 -33.47
N GLU A 217 -16.00 -14.39 -34.28
CA GLU A 217 -15.14 -13.25 -33.94
C GLU A 217 -15.87 -12.24 -33.04
N SER A 218 -15.10 -11.40 -32.36
CA SER A 218 -15.56 -10.25 -31.58
C SER A 218 -16.74 -10.57 -30.63
N ASP A 219 -17.74 -9.68 -30.56
CA ASP A 219 -18.88 -9.79 -29.64
C ASP A 219 -19.77 -11.00 -29.93
N GLU A 220 -19.86 -11.45 -31.19
CA GLU A 220 -20.64 -12.65 -31.52
C GLU A 220 -20.02 -13.89 -30.86
N GLY A 221 -18.69 -13.97 -30.89
CA GLY A 221 -17.92 -14.98 -30.17
C GLY A 221 -18.21 -14.97 -28.67
N MET A 222 -18.21 -13.78 -28.08
CA MET A 222 -18.46 -13.59 -26.65
C MET A 222 -19.89 -13.96 -26.25
N GLN A 223 -20.89 -13.54 -27.04
CA GLN A 223 -22.29 -13.93 -26.82
C GLN A 223 -22.45 -15.44 -26.94
N LYS A 224 -21.78 -16.07 -27.91
CA LYS A 224 -21.82 -17.53 -28.06
C LYS A 224 -21.17 -18.23 -26.87
N ALA A 225 -20.04 -17.75 -26.37
CA ALA A 225 -19.37 -18.28 -25.19
C ALA A 225 -20.27 -18.22 -23.94
N LEU A 226 -21.00 -17.12 -23.75
CA LEU A 226 -21.99 -16.96 -22.68
C LEU A 226 -23.15 -17.96 -22.83
N GLN A 227 -23.74 -18.05 -24.02
CA GLN A 227 -24.86 -18.96 -24.30
C GLN A 227 -24.48 -20.44 -24.07
N LEU A 228 -23.25 -20.80 -24.37
CA LEU A 228 -22.73 -22.17 -24.21
C LEU A 228 -22.19 -22.45 -22.80
N GLY A 229 -22.19 -21.45 -21.91
CA GLY A 229 -21.67 -21.58 -20.56
C GLY A 229 -20.16 -21.88 -20.52
N LEU A 230 -19.42 -21.38 -21.52
CA LEU A 230 -17.95 -21.41 -21.53
C LEU A 230 -17.38 -20.33 -20.62
N ILE A 231 -18.10 -19.20 -20.52
CA ILE A 231 -17.81 -18.08 -19.64
C ILE A 231 -19.08 -17.64 -18.90
N ARG A 232 -18.90 -16.87 -17.83
CA ARG A 232 -19.95 -16.09 -17.16
C ARG A 232 -19.46 -14.67 -16.89
N PRO A 233 -20.35 -13.69 -16.64
CA PRO A 233 -19.92 -12.40 -16.11
C PRO A 233 -19.09 -12.55 -14.84
N ALA A 234 -18.03 -11.76 -14.74
CA ALA A 234 -17.20 -11.69 -13.55
C ALA A 234 -17.88 -10.85 -12.46
N THR A 235 -17.57 -11.19 -11.23
CA THR A 235 -18.01 -10.47 -10.05
C THR A 235 -16.80 -9.86 -9.36
N TYR A 236 -17.06 -8.91 -8.46
CA TYR A 236 -16.02 -8.34 -7.62
C TYR A 236 -15.23 -9.38 -6.83
N ALA A 237 -15.90 -10.46 -6.41
CA ALA A 237 -15.25 -11.57 -5.72
C ALA A 237 -14.22 -12.28 -6.60
N ASP A 238 -14.46 -12.37 -7.91
CA ASP A 238 -13.51 -12.98 -8.85
C ASP A 238 -12.26 -12.11 -8.96
N ALA A 239 -12.42 -10.80 -9.12
CA ALA A 239 -11.30 -9.85 -9.12
C ALA A 239 -10.48 -9.95 -7.81
N LYS A 240 -11.15 -10.04 -6.66
CA LYS A 240 -10.49 -10.21 -5.36
C LYS A 240 -9.69 -11.52 -5.26
N GLN A 241 -10.17 -12.60 -5.88
CA GLN A 241 -9.40 -13.85 -5.93
C GLN A 241 -8.12 -13.70 -6.76
N PHE A 242 -8.17 -12.93 -7.86
CA PHE A 242 -6.96 -12.64 -8.62
C PHE A 242 -5.95 -11.81 -7.81
N ASP A 243 -6.39 -10.79 -7.06
CA ASP A 243 -5.48 -10.03 -6.19
C ASP A 243 -4.78 -10.92 -5.17
N LEU A 244 -5.51 -11.87 -4.56
CA LEU A 244 -4.91 -12.85 -3.65
C LEU A 244 -3.88 -13.74 -4.37
N ALA A 245 -4.16 -14.17 -5.59
CA ALA A 245 -3.22 -14.93 -6.41
C ALA A 245 -1.94 -14.13 -6.69
N GLN A 246 -2.09 -12.86 -7.08
CA GLN A 246 -0.98 -11.97 -7.40
C GLN A 246 -0.15 -11.63 -6.16
N ILE A 247 -0.79 -11.37 -5.01
CA ILE A 247 -0.10 -11.16 -3.73
C ILE A 247 0.74 -12.39 -3.38
N ARG A 248 0.15 -13.58 -3.50
CA ARG A 248 0.84 -14.84 -3.23
C ARG A 248 2.02 -15.06 -4.19
N GLN A 249 1.85 -14.75 -5.48
CA GLN A 249 2.92 -14.85 -6.47
C GLN A 249 4.12 -13.97 -6.10
N ASN A 250 3.84 -12.71 -5.75
CA ASN A 250 4.87 -11.71 -5.50
C ASN A 250 5.55 -11.86 -4.13
N ASN A 251 4.80 -12.34 -3.12
CA ASN A 251 5.28 -12.37 -1.74
C ASN A 251 5.59 -13.79 -1.25
N GLY A 252 5.12 -14.84 -1.90
CA GLY A 252 5.23 -16.20 -1.38
C GLY A 252 4.75 -16.30 0.08
N ASP A 253 5.58 -16.85 0.95
CA ASP A 253 5.35 -16.96 2.39
C ASP A 253 5.91 -15.76 3.20
N ASN A 254 6.23 -14.62 2.55
CA ASN A 254 6.89 -13.49 3.20
C ASN A 254 6.01 -12.87 4.33
N PRO A 255 6.54 -12.75 5.56
CA PRO A 255 5.81 -12.14 6.67
C PRO A 255 5.59 -10.61 6.55
N GLU A 256 6.34 -9.91 5.69
CA GLU A 256 6.32 -8.45 5.50
C GLU A 256 5.34 -7.99 4.42
N LEU A 257 4.08 -8.43 4.53
CA LEU A 257 2.99 -8.01 3.63
C LEU A 257 2.64 -6.53 3.84
N THR A 258 2.55 -5.77 2.75
CA THR A 258 1.97 -4.42 2.72
C THR A 258 0.46 -4.49 2.56
N VAL A 259 -0.26 -3.80 3.44
CA VAL A 259 -1.73 -3.64 3.37
C VAL A 259 -2.11 -2.27 2.82
N ILE A 260 -3.30 -2.16 2.23
CA ILE A 260 -3.86 -0.88 1.76
C ILE A 260 -4.91 -0.40 2.76
N VAL A 261 -4.95 0.92 3.02
CA VAL A 261 -5.88 1.58 3.94
C VAL A 261 -6.50 2.81 3.27
N GLY A 262 -7.77 3.13 3.54
CA GLY A 262 -8.45 4.33 3.04
C GLY A 262 -9.21 4.14 1.73
N ALA A 263 -8.87 3.08 1.02
CA ALA A 263 -9.49 2.48 -0.16
C ALA A 263 -10.96 1.98 0.01
N GLY A 264 -11.45 1.89 1.26
CA GLY A 264 -12.56 1.00 1.60
C GLY A 264 -12.06 -0.45 1.76
N ASP A 265 -12.76 -1.26 2.55
CA ASP A 265 -12.32 -2.61 2.98
C ASP A 265 -12.22 -3.65 1.84
N ASP A 266 -12.54 -3.26 0.61
CA ASP A 266 -12.76 -4.15 -0.51
C ASP A 266 -11.92 -3.83 -1.75
N GLU A 267 -11.26 -2.67 -1.84
CA GLU A 267 -10.64 -2.19 -3.08
C GLU A 267 -9.63 -3.15 -3.70
N LEU A 268 -9.75 -3.28 -5.02
CA LEU A 268 -8.94 -4.18 -5.84
C LEU A 268 -7.59 -3.55 -6.13
N ARG A 269 -6.55 -4.38 -6.27
CA ARG A 269 -5.19 -3.93 -6.67
C ARG A 269 -5.03 -3.77 -8.17
N HIS A 270 -6.12 -3.93 -8.93
CA HIS A 270 -6.19 -3.73 -10.36
C HIS A 270 -7.57 -3.17 -10.73
N GLU A 271 -7.66 -2.53 -11.90
CA GLU A 271 -8.92 -2.03 -12.40
C GLU A 271 -9.92 -3.15 -12.70
N PHE A 272 -11.16 -2.98 -12.25
CA PHE A 272 -12.25 -3.90 -12.53
C PHE A 272 -13.41 -3.18 -13.19
N TYR A 273 -13.62 -3.50 -14.47
CA TYR A 273 -14.77 -3.09 -15.23
C TYR A 273 -15.75 -4.26 -15.29
N SER A 274 -16.87 -4.19 -14.56
CA SER A 274 -17.89 -5.24 -14.60
C SER A 274 -18.36 -5.53 -16.03
N ASP A 275 -18.34 -4.49 -16.85
CA ASP A 275 -18.78 -4.49 -18.21
C ASP A 275 -17.62 -5.03 -19.05
N HIS A 276 -17.81 -6.18 -19.71
CA HIS A 276 -16.78 -6.92 -20.45
C HIS A 276 -15.76 -7.72 -19.61
N SER A 277 -16.03 -7.93 -18.32
CA SER A 277 -15.27 -8.89 -17.51
C SER A 277 -15.98 -10.24 -17.39
N TYR A 278 -15.23 -11.33 -17.62
CA TYR A 278 -15.76 -12.68 -17.67
C TYR A 278 -14.89 -13.67 -16.92
N VAL A 279 -15.52 -14.67 -16.32
CA VAL A 279 -14.83 -15.84 -15.73
C VAL A 279 -14.90 -17.01 -16.68
N ILE A 280 -13.75 -17.62 -16.95
CA ILE A 280 -13.63 -18.82 -17.78
C ILE A 280 -14.08 -20.03 -16.97
N LEU A 281 -15.12 -20.71 -17.45
CA LEU A 281 -15.67 -21.92 -16.83
C LEU A 281 -15.19 -23.20 -17.52
N LYS A 282 -14.91 -23.10 -18.82
CA LYS A 282 -14.45 -24.22 -19.67
C LYS A 282 -13.43 -23.69 -20.68
N PRO A 283 -12.49 -24.54 -21.14
CA PRO A 283 -11.55 -24.18 -22.21
C PRO A 283 -12.27 -23.84 -23.51
N PHE A 284 -11.83 -22.78 -24.18
CA PHE A 284 -12.24 -22.41 -25.53
C PHE A 284 -11.08 -21.68 -26.23
N LYS A 285 -11.16 -21.49 -27.55
CA LYS A 285 -10.25 -20.60 -28.26
C LYS A 285 -10.81 -19.18 -28.21
N PHE A 286 -10.02 -18.22 -27.76
CA PHE A 286 -10.41 -16.81 -27.74
C PHE A 286 -10.95 -16.38 -29.11
N PRO A 287 -12.08 -15.64 -29.15
CA PRO A 287 -12.55 -15.00 -30.36
C PRO A 287 -11.45 -14.13 -30.97
N GLU A 288 -11.35 -14.15 -32.30
CA GLU A 288 -10.47 -13.22 -33.02
C GLU A 288 -11.13 -11.83 -33.04
N ASP A 289 -10.39 -10.79 -33.45
CA ASP A 289 -10.88 -9.39 -33.51
C ASP A 289 -11.43 -8.79 -32.20
N MET A 290 -10.81 -9.17 -31.07
CA MET A 290 -11.07 -8.59 -29.74
C MET A 290 -10.28 -7.28 -29.51
N TYR A 291 -10.57 -6.24 -30.31
CA TYR A 291 -9.89 -4.94 -30.27
C TYR A 291 -10.82 -3.79 -29.86
N GLY A 292 -10.26 -2.78 -29.19
CA GLY A 292 -10.98 -1.54 -28.87
C GLY A 292 -12.22 -1.80 -28.02
N ALA A 293 -13.40 -1.41 -28.52
CA ALA A 293 -14.67 -1.63 -27.80
C ALA A 293 -15.03 -3.12 -27.60
N HIS A 294 -14.38 -4.03 -28.35
CA HIS A 294 -14.59 -5.47 -28.23
C HIS A 294 -13.57 -6.16 -27.31
N SER A 295 -12.64 -5.42 -26.70
CA SER A 295 -11.71 -6.01 -25.73
C SER A 295 -12.46 -6.52 -24.50
N ALA A 296 -12.00 -7.63 -23.93
CA ALA A 296 -12.57 -8.19 -22.71
C ALA A 296 -11.50 -8.47 -21.67
N THR A 297 -11.93 -8.53 -20.41
CA THR A 297 -11.11 -9.00 -19.30
C THR A 297 -11.57 -10.40 -18.91
N PHE A 298 -10.62 -11.32 -18.83
CA PHE A 298 -10.86 -12.71 -18.50
C PHE A 298 -10.20 -13.07 -17.18
N TYR A 299 -10.95 -13.77 -16.36
CA TYR A 299 -10.51 -14.35 -15.11
C TYR A 299 -10.48 -15.87 -15.29
N LEU A 300 -9.30 -16.47 -15.16
CA LEU A 300 -9.12 -17.92 -15.23
C LEU A 300 -9.05 -18.48 -13.80
N PRO A 301 -10.12 -19.15 -13.31
CA PRO A 301 -10.11 -19.78 -12.01
C PRO A 301 -9.13 -20.94 -11.95
N GLN A 302 -8.71 -21.28 -10.74
CA GLN A 302 -7.89 -22.45 -10.50
C GLN A 302 -8.59 -23.74 -10.92
N GLY A 303 -7.81 -24.70 -11.42
CA GLY A 303 -8.32 -26.00 -11.88
C GLY A 303 -9.06 -25.94 -13.21
N VAL A 304 -9.26 -24.76 -13.80
CA VAL A 304 -9.83 -24.61 -15.15
C VAL A 304 -8.69 -24.65 -16.16
N ALA A 305 -8.87 -25.42 -17.23
CA ALA A 305 -7.89 -25.51 -18.31
C ALA A 305 -7.71 -24.16 -19.00
N TYR A 306 -6.46 -23.88 -19.37
CA TYR A 306 -6.06 -22.63 -19.99
C TYR A 306 -6.69 -22.47 -21.38
N PRO A 307 -7.31 -21.33 -21.73
CA PRO A 307 -7.83 -21.08 -23.08
C PRO A 307 -6.68 -20.94 -24.11
N ILE A 308 -6.96 -21.16 -25.39
CA ILE A 308 -5.96 -21.00 -26.46
C ILE A 308 -6.29 -19.83 -27.38
N GLY A 309 -5.39 -19.50 -28.30
CA GLY A 309 -5.55 -18.39 -29.25
C GLY A 309 -4.94 -17.08 -28.73
N GLU A 310 -5.00 -16.06 -29.57
CA GLU A 310 -4.50 -14.73 -29.26
C GLU A 310 -5.53 -13.92 -28.46
N LEU A 311 -5.06 -13.13 -27.49
CA LEU A 311 -5.90 -12.25 -26.68
C LEU A 311 -6.28 -10.94 -27.39
N SER A 312 -5.56 -10.56 -28.45
CA SER A 312 -5.67 -9.23 -29.08
C SER A 312 -5.51 -8.11 -28.05
N HIS A 313 -6.49 -7.21 -27.85
CA HIS A 313 -6.44 -6.18 -26.79
C HIS A 313 -7.12 -6.62 -25.49
N SER A 314 -7.47 -7.90 -25.35
CA SER A 314 -8.04 -8.45 -24.12
C SER A 314 -6.97 -8.68 -23.06
N THR A 315 -7.43 -8.88 -21.83
CA THR A 315 -6.60 -9.15 -20.65
C THR A 315 -7.00 -10.49 -20.04
N LEU A 316 -6.03 -11.27 -19.56
CA LEU A 316 -6.25 -12.53 -18.87
C LEU A 316 -5.53 -12.54 -17.54
N TYR A 317 -6.32 -12.57 -16.48
CA TYR A 317 -5.92 -12.72 -15.09
C TYR A 317 -5.98 -14.19 -14.68
N ASN A 318 -4.80 -14.78 -14.46
CA ASN A 318 -4.67 -16.18 -14.07
C ASN A 318 -4.65 -16.33 -12.55
N MET A 319 -5.73 -16.86 -11.98
CA MET A 319 -5.83 -17.06 -10.53
C MET A 319 -4.98 -18.23 -10.02
N ASN A 320 -4.46 -19.09 -10.90
CA ASN A 320 -3.63 -20.20 -10.47
C ASN A 320 -2.25 -19.75 -9.97
N ASP A 321 -1.65 -18.79 -10.67
CA ASP A 321 -0.27 -18.36 -10.43
C ASP A 321 -0.13 -16.84 -10.26
N GLY A 322 -1.22 -16.08 -10.31
CA GLY A 322 -1.22 -14.62 -10.17
C GLY A 322 -0.75 -13.88 -11.43
N THR A 323 -0.45 -14.59 -12.52
CA THR A 323 0.05 -13.96 -13.74
C THR A 323 -1.04 -13.20 -14.50
N CYS A 324 -0.63 -12.12 -15.15
CA CYS A 324 -1.44 -11.34 -16.07
C CYS A 324 -0.86 -11.49 -17.49
N ARG A 325 -1.71 -11.69 -18.50
CA ARG A 325 -1.34 -11.58 -19.92
C ARG A 325 -2.31 -10.70 -20.71
N GLY A 326 -1.80 -9.96 -21.69
CA GLY A 326 -2.62 -9.10 -22.55
C GLY A 326 -2.39 -7.61 -22.31
N ALA A 327 -3.27 -6.77 -22.87
CA ALA A 327 -3.05 -5.33 -22.94
C ALA A 327 -3.15 -4.61 -21.58
N GLY A 328 -3.97 -5.12 -20.66
CA GLY A 328 -4.11 -4.58 -19.30
C GLY A 328 -3.05 -5.06 -18.31
N CYS A 329 -1.96 -5.67 -18.79
CA CYS A 329 -0.88 -6.19 -17.95
C CYS A 329 0.37 -5.31 -18.08
N GLY A 330 0.47 -4.29 -17.24
CA GLY A 330 1.60 -3.36 -17.31
C GLY A 330 1.35 -1.99 -16.69
N HIS A 331 0.40 -1.93 -15.75
CA HIS A 331 0.21 -0.82 -14.84
C HIS A 331 0.66 -1.33 -13.47
#